data_AF-A0A7C1Z9Y8-F1
#
_entry.id   AF-A0A7C1Z9Y8-F1
#
_cell.length_a   1.000
_cell.length_b   1.000
_cell.length_c   1.000
_cell.angle_alpha   90.00
_cell.angle_beta   90.00
_cell.angle_gamma   90.00
#
_symmetry.space_group_name_H-M   'P 1'
#
loop_
_entity.id
_entity.type
_entity.pdbx_description
1 polymer ?
#
loop_
_entity_poly.entity_id
_entity_poly.type
_entity_poly.pdbx_seq_one_letter_code
_entity_poly.pdbx_strand_id
1 'polypeptide(L)'
;ELLATTKDVENAIKTGTTLIDSRSNDQFLGITKSGSIKRAGTLPGAKNVPGVWLTVNDGGVFRDTESLRRLYKLAGVKTDGPTIMFCNTGHWASIGWFVNSELLGNKETKLYDGSLAEWTLDPKRPVVKAF
;
A
#
# COMPACT_ATOMS: atom_id res chain seq x y z
N GLU A 1 -10.49 -11.11 -9.06
CA GLU A 1 -9.28 -11.78 -8.51
C GLU A 1 -8.65 -10.86 -7.47
N LEU A 2 -8.39 -11.38 -6.26
CA LEU A 2 -7.94 -10.58 -5.10
C LEU A 2 -6.46 -10.22 -5.17
N LEU A 3 -5.61 -11.13 -5.63
CA LEU A 3 -4.16 -10.93 -5.65
C LEU A 3 -3.74 -10.17 -6.91
N ALA A 4 -2.72 -9.33 -6.76
CA ALA A 4 -1.97 -8.72 -7.83
C ALA A 4 -0.61 -9.40 -7.94
N THR A 5 -0.14 -9.60 -9.17
CA THR A 5 1.20 -10.10 -9.46
C THR A 5 2.21 -8.96 -9.59
N THR A 6 3.49 -9.29 -9.58
CA THR A 6 4.55 -8.31 -9.90
C THR A 6 4.34 -7.63 -11.26
N LYS A 7 3.81 -8.37 -12.26
CA LYS A 7 3.49 -7.82 -13.59
C LYS A 7 2.35 -6.80 -13.53
N ASP A 8 1.35 -7.02 -12.67
CA ASP A 8 0.26 -6.06 -12.45
C ASP A 8 0.79 -4.75 -11.86
N VAL A 9 1.76 -4.84 -10.94
CA VAL A 9 2.42 -3.66 -10.35
C VAL A 9 3.25 -2.91 -11.40
N GLU A 10 4.02 -3.62 -12.23
CA GLU A 10 4.76 -3.01 -13.34
C GLU A 10 3.83 -2.27 -14.31
N ASN A 11 2.66 -2.84 -14.60
CA ASN A 11 1.65 -2.18 -15.42
C ASN A 11 1.02 -0.99 -14.71
N ALA A 12 0.69 -1.12 -13.42
CA ALA A 12 0.13 -0.05 -12.61
C ALA A 12 1.02 1.20 -12.59
N ILE A 13 2.33 1.03 -12.49
CA ILE A 13 3.31 2.12 -12.57
C ILE A 13 3.23 2.83 -13.94
N LYS A 14 3.08 2.07 -15.04
CA LYS A 14 3.01 2.63 -16.40
C LYS A 14 1.69 3.35 -16.67
N THR A 15 0.58 2.83 -16.16
CA THR A 15 -0.77 3.35 -16.42
C THR A 15 -1.24 4.39 -15.40
N GLY A 16 -0.49 4.58 -14.31
CA GLY A 16 -0.88 5.46 -13.20
C GLY A 16 -2.00 4.89 -12.33
N THR A 17 -2.16 3.56 -12.29
CA THR A 17 -3.08 2.90 -11.35
C THR A 17 -2.62 3.17 -9.92
N THR A 18 -3.56 3.43 -9.01
CA THR A 18 -3.24 3.79 -7.63
C THR A 18 -2.50 2.66 -6.92
N LEU A 19 -1.28 2.93 -6.47
CA LEU A 19 -0.50 2.06 -5.60
C LEU A 19 -0.54 2.62 -4.18
N ILE A 20 -0.93 1.81 -3.20
CA ILE A 20 -1.04 2.22 -1.79
C ILE A 20 -0.01 1.47 -0.95
N ASP A 21 0.92 2.22 -0.39
CA ASP A 21 1.94 1.75 0.53
C ASP A 21 1.42 1.81 1.97
N SER A 22 1.23 0.64 2.59
CA SER A 22 0.68 0.54 3.96
C SER A 22 1.73 0.64 5.07
N ARG A 23 3.00 0.92 4.74
CA ARG A 23 4.09 1.04 5.71
C ARG A 23 4.07 2.39 6.42
N SER A 24 4.89 2.53 7.45
CA SER A 24 5.11 3.80 8.15
C SER A 24 5.71 4.86 7.22
N ASN A 25 5.50 6.14 7.55
CA ASN A 25 5.93 7.25 6.71
C ASN A 25 7.45 7.24 6.49
N ASP A 26 8.26 6.94 7.50
CA ASP A 26 9.72 6.87 7.39
C ASP A 26 10.20 5.77 6.42
N GLN A 27 9.50 4.63 6.36
CA GLN A 27 9.78 3.58 5.37
C GLN A 27 9.36 3.98 3.96
N PHE A 28 8.22 4.65 3.83
CA PHE A 28 7.73 5.19 2.55
C PHE A 28 8.67 6.25 1.97
N LEU A 29 9.12 7.19 2.80
CA LEU A 29 10.11 8.21 2.46
C LEU A 29 11.50 7.61 2.18
N GLY A 30 11.74 6.36 2.57
CA GLY A 30 13.03 5.68 2.42
C GLY A 30 14.10 6.14 3.40
N ILE A 31 13.70 6.71 4.53
CA ILE A 31 14.58 7.04 5.67
C ILE A 31 15.01 5.75 6.37
N THR A 32 14.06 4.83 6.56
CA THR A 32 14.30 3.51 7.13
C THR A 32 13.84 2.41 6.17
N LYS A 33 14.17 1.16 6.48
CA LYS A 33 13.63 -0.01 5.79
C LYS A 33 13.57 -1.20 6.74
N SER A 34 12.62 -2.10 6.49
CA SER A 34 12.66 -3.44 7.08
C SER A 34 13.92 -4.21 6.65
N GLY A 35 14.40 -5.12 7.51
CA GLY A 35 15.48 -6.06 7.18
C GLY A 35 15.14 -6.97 5.99
N SER A 36 13.85 -7.21 5.74
CA SER A 36 13.35 -8.05 4.64
C SER A 36 13.43 -7.37 3.27
N ILE A 37 13.65 -6.04 3.21
CA ILE A 37 13.72 -5.28 1.96
C ILE A 37 15.18 -4.99 1.60
N LYS A 38 15.54 -5.16 0.32
CA LYS A 38 16.91 -4.90 -0.17
C LYS A 38 17.23 -3.41 -0.35
N ARG A 39 16.25 -2.58 -0.73
CA ARG A 39 16.42 -1.15 -1.02
C ARG A 39 15.37 -0.29 -0.32
N ALA A 40 15.81 0.78 0.35
CA ALA A 40 14.91 1.74 1.00
C ALA A 40 14.17 2.62 -0.03
N GLY A 41 12.97 3.09 0.33
CA GLY A 41 12.07 3.83 -0.54
C GLY A 41 10.77 3.06 -0.80
N THR A 42 10.02 3.48 -1.81
CA THR A 42 8.71 2.96 -2.20
C THR A 42 8.59 2.75 -3.73
N LEU A 43 7.44 2.25 -4.18
CA LEU A 43 7.14 2.13 -5.61
C LEU A 43 6.87 3.51 -6.23
N PRO A 44 7.32 3.76 -7.47
CA PRO A 44 7.03 5.01 -8.17
C PRO A 44 5.54 5.36 -8.19
N GLY A 45 5.21 6.61 -7.84
CA GLY A 45 3.83 7.11 -7.85
C GLY A 45 2.94 6.61 -6.71
N ALA A 46 3.45 5.76 -5.81
CA ALA A 46 2.67 5.26 -4.68
C ALA A 46 2.25 6.37 -3.71
N LYS A 47 1.08 6.17 -3.07
CA LYS A 47 0.57 6.98 -1.97
C LYS A 47 0.72 6.22 -0.66
N ASN A 48 0.93 6.93 0.45
CA ASN A 48 1.15 6.31 1.74
C ASN A 48 -0.11 6.37 2.60
N VAL A 49 -0.56 5.20 3.08
CA VAL A 49 -1.62 5.07 4.07
C VAL A 49 -1.13 4.08 5.14
N PRO A 50 -0.35 4.54 6.13
CA PRO A 50 0.18 3.69 7.19
C PRO A 50 -0.92 2.87 7.88
N GLY A 51 -0.68 1.57 8.08
CA GLY A 51 -1.65 0.67 8.72
C GLY A 51 -2.10 1.15 10.11
N VAL A 52 -1.20 1.81 10.86
CA VAL A 52 -1.49 2.40 12.19
C VAL A 52 -2.54 3.50 12.15
N TRP A 53 -2.82 4.09 10.99
CA TRP A 53 -3.92 5.07 10.84
C TRP A 53 -5.28 4.39 10.78
N LEU A 54 -5.34 3.12 10.34
CA LEU A 54 -6.59 2.42 10.03
C LEU A 54 -7.28 1.83 11.26
N THR A 55 -6.54 1.69 12.35
CA THR A 55 -6.98 1.02 13.58
C THR A 55 -6.83 1.93 14.80
N VAL A 56 -7.50 1.52 15.88
CA VAL A 56 -7.41 2.07 17.24
C VAL A 56 -7.14 0.93 18.21
N ASN A 57 -6.91 1.25 19.49
CA ASN A 57 -6.61 0.27 20.54
C ASN A 57 -5.45 -0.66 20.14
N ASP A 58 -4.34 -0.06 19.74
CA ASP A 58 -3.11 -0.75 19.32
C ASP A 58 -3.31 -1.79 18.20
N GLY A 59 -4.27 -1.54 17.31
CA GLY A 59 -4.57 -2.45 16.20
C GLY A 59 -5.75 -3.39 16.44
N GLY A 60 -6.35 -3.37 17.64
CA GLY A 60 -7.43 -4.29 18.02
C GLY A 60 -8.77 -4.00 17.37
N VAL A 61 -9.01 -2.77 16.88
CA VAL A 61 -10.29 -2.37 16.28
C VAL A 61 -10.06 -1.44 15.08
N PHE A 62 -10.81 -1.64 13.99
CA PHE A 62 -10.82 -0.69 12.88
C PHE A 62 -11.47 0.64 13.28
N ARG A 63 -10.99 1.75 12.71
CA ARG A 63 -11.75 3.01 12.79
C ARG A 63 -13.10 2.87 12.09
N ASP A 64 -14.05 3.72 12.48
CA ASP A 64 -15.33 3.82 11.80
C ASP A 64 -15.15 4.25 10.33
N THR A 65 -16.15 3.94 9.50
CA THR A 65 -16.08 4.15 8.05
C THR A 65 -15.96 5.62 7.65
N GLU A 66 -16.53 6.55 8.42
CA GLU A 66 -16.41 8.00 8.17
C GLU A 66 -14.97 8.47 8.37
N SER A 67 -14.36 8.10 9.50
CA SER A 67 -12.95 8.37 9.81
C SER A 67 -12.04 7.79 8.73
N LEU A 68 -12.29 6.56 8.29
CA LEU A 68 -11.51 5.89 7.23
C LEU A 68 -11.62 6.64 5.88
N ARG A 69 -12.83 7.06 5.47
CA ARG A 69 -13.02 7.87 4.25
C ARG A 69 -12.26 9.20 4.32
N ARG A 70 -12.29 9.86 5.49
CA ARG A 70 -11.55 11.10 5.71
C ARG A 70 -10.04 10.91 5.60
N LEU A 71 -9.50 9.83 6.19
CA LEU A 71 -8.08 9.49 6.10
C LEU A 71 -7.64 9.26 4.65
N TYR A 72 -8.38 8.46 3.88
CA TYR A 72 -8.07 8.20 2.47
C TYR A 72 -8.13 9.48 1.63
N LYS A 73 -9.12 10.34 1.86
CA LYS A 73 -9.22 11.65 1.21
C LYS A 73 -8.02 12.55 1.51
N LEU A 74 -7.58 12.62 2.77
CA LEU A 74 -6.40 13.40 3.17
C LEU A 74 -5.09 12.85 2.59
N ALA A 75 -4.99 11.52 2.46
CA ALA A 75 -3.86 10.87 1.80
C ALA A 75 -3.87 11.04 0.26
N GLY A 76 -4.92 11.62 -0.31
CA GLY A 76 -5.09 11.77 -1.75
C GLY A 76 -5.28 10.44 -2.46
N VAL A 77 -5.94 9.48 -1.79
CA VAL A 77 -6.18 8.12 -2.26
C VAL A 77 -7.67 7.93 -2.55
N LYS A 78 -7.97 7.36 -3.72
CA LYS A 78 -9.35 7.03 -4.10
C LYS A 78 -9.84 5.80 -3.36
N THR A 79 -11.11 5.82 -2.97
CA THR A 79 -11.83 4.67 -2.40
C THR A 79 -12.71 4.00 -3.44
N ASP A 80 -12.38 4.16 -4.73
CA ASP A 80 -13.02 3.55 -5.89
C ASP A 80 -11.97 3.31 -6.99
N GLY A 81 -12.32 2.46 -7.95
CA GLY A 81 -11.49 2.14 -9.10
C GLY A 81 -10.28 1.25 -8.80
N PRO A 82 -9.55 0.85 -9.86
CA PRO A 82 -8.40 -0.06 -9.75
C PRO A 82 -7.34 0.47 -8.79
N THR A 83 -7.01 -0.35 -7.79
CA THR A 83 -6.04 -0.01 -6.75
C THR A 83 -5.26 -1.25 -6.35
N ILE A 84 -3.97 -1.10 -6.05
CA ILE A 84 -3.13 -2.20 -5.55
C ILE A 84 -2.50 -1.79 -4.21
N MET A 85 -2.76 -2.58 -3.17
CA MET A 85 -2.18 -2.43 -1.84
C MET A 85 -0.88 -3.22 -1.73
N PHE A 86 0.15 -2.65 -1.09
CA PHE A 86 1.41 -3.35 -0.78
C PHE A 86 2.06 -2.81 0.50
N CYS A 87 3.03 -3.55 1.05
CA CYS A 87 3.83 -3.10 2.18
C CYS A 87 5.26 -3.68 2.12
N ASN A 88 5.73 -4.27 3.22
CA ASN A 88 6.98 -5.02 3.28
C ASN A 88 6.80 -6.46 2.75
N THR A 89 5.88 -7.21 3.36
CA THR A 89 5.68 -8.66 3.17
C THR A 89 4.18 -9.04 3.24
N GLY A 90 3.30 -8.18 2.71
CA GLY A 90 1.86 -8.44 2.61
C GLY A 90 1.01 -8.22 3.87
N HIS A 91 1.56 -8.35 5.08
CA HIS A 91 0.73 -8.35 6.32
C HIS A 91 0.02 -7.01 6.62
N TRP A 92 0.69 -5.86 6.51
CA TRP A 92 0.00 -4.56 6.66
C TRP A 92 -0.86 -4.23 5.45
N ALA A 93 -0.47 -4.71 4.28
CA ALA A 93 -1.21 -4.50 3.04
C ALA A 93 -2.55 -5.25 3.05
N SER A 94 -2.64 -6.43 3.69
CA SER A 94 -3.90 -7.17 3.81
C SER A 94 -4.90 -6.45 4.71
N ILE A 95 -4.45 -5.83 5.81
CA ILE A 95 -5.27 -4.96 6.67
C ILE A 95 -5.81 -3.79 5.84
N GLY A 96 -4.93 -3.10 5.12
CA GLY A 96 -5.35 -1.98 4.29
C GLY A 96 -6.25 -2.39 3.11
N TRP A 97 -6.01 -3.56 2.51
CA TRP A 97 -6.88 -4.14 1.49
C TRP A 97 -8.28 -4.41 2.05
N PHE A 98 -8.39 -5.01 3.23
CA PHE A 98 -9.68 -5.27 3.87
C PHE A 98 -10.43 -3.96 4.12
N VAL A 99 -9.74 -2.93 4.61
CA VAL A 99 -10.33 -1.61 4.80
C VAL A 99 -10.85 -1.03 3.48
N ASN A 100 -10.02 -0.97 2.42
CA ASN A 100 -10.43 -0.35 1.16
C ASN A 100 -11.52 -1.16 0.43
N SER A 101 -11.38 -2.49 0.39
CA SER A 101 -12.30 -3.39 -0.32
C SER A 101 -13.60 -3.65 0.44
N GLU A 102 -13.50 -3.98 1.72
CA GLU A 102 -14.64 -4.48 2.49
C GLU A 102 -15.34 -3.38 3.27
N LEU A 103 -14.60 -2.52 3.96
CA LEU A 103 -15.21 -1.45 4.77
C LEU A 103 -15.59 -0.22 3.96
N LEU A 104 -14.76 0.17 2.98
CA LEU A 104 -14.99 1.34 2.13
C LEU A 104 -15.72 1.02 0.82
N GLY A 105 -15.72 -0.25 0.42
CA GLY A 105 -16.50 -0.77 -0.71
C GLY A 105 -15.78 -0.81 -2.06
N ASN A 106 -14.47 -0.57 -2.13
CA ASN A 106 -13.72 -0.60 -3.39
C ASN A 106 -13.39 -2.04 -3.83
N LYS A 107 -14.33 -2.69 -4.52
CA LYS A 107 -14.21 -4.07 -4.99
C LYS A 107 -13.15 -4.30 -6.09
N GLU A 108 -12.55 -3.23 -6.63
CA GLU A 108 -11.44 -3.30 -7.58
C GLU A 108 -10.06 -3.25 -6.90
N THR A 109 -10.03 -3.25 -5.56
CA THR A 109 -8.77 -3.30 -4.80
C THR A 109 -8.15 -4.69 -4.86
N LYS A 110 -6.90 -4.75 -5.30
CA LYS A 110 -6.06 -5.96 -5.24
C LYS A 110 -4.99 -5.85 -4.17
N LEU A 111 -4.51 -7.00 -3.70
CA LEU A 111 -3.39 -7.13 -2.76
C LEU A 111 -2.16 -7.67 -3.48
N TYR A 112 -1.06 -6.92 -3.45
CA TYR A 112 0.27 -7.41 -3.85
C TYR A 112 1.00 -7.95 -2.60
N ASP A 113 0.82 -9.24 -2.32
CA ASP A 113 1.30 -9.91 -1.11
C ASP A 113 2.82 -10.06 -1.07
N GLY A 114 3.47 -10.31 -2.21
CA GLY A 114 4.92 -10.29 -2.37
C GLY A 114 5.56 -8.95 -2.00
N SER A 115 4.82 -7.85 -2.20
CA SER A 115 5.15 -6.53 -1.68
C SER A 115 6.58 -6.08 -2.04
N LEU A 116 7.18 -5.14 -1.29
CA LEU A 116 8.55 -4.70 -1.58
C LEU A 116 9.60 -5.78 -1.35
N ALA A 117 9.33 -6.80 -0.53
CA ALA A 117 10.24 -7.93 -0.39
C ALA A 117 10.47 -8.63 -1.73
N GLU A 118 9.41 -8.97 -2.47
CA GLU A 118 9.51 -9.55 -3.81
C GLU A 118 10.00 -8.52 -4.84
N TRP A 119 9.43 -7.31 -4.84
CA TRP A 119 9.78 -6.27 -5.80
C TRP A 119 11.29 -5.97 -5.82
N THR A 120 11.90 -5.91 -4.64
CA THR A 120 13.32 -5.55 -4.50
C THR A 120 14.30 -6.70 -4.70
N LEU A 121 13.83 -7.91 -4.99
CA LEU A 121 14.69 -9.02 -5.44
C LEU A 121 15.29 -8.73 -6.82
N ASP A 122 14.57 -8.03 -7.68
CA ASP A 122 15.10 -7.60 -8.98
C ASP A 122 15.72 -6.20 -8.88
N PRO A 123 17.06 -6.08 -9.00
CA PRO A 123 17.74 -4.79 -8.93
C PRO A 123 17.39 -3.84 -10.08
N LYS A 124 16.78 -4.32 -11.18
CA LYS A 124 16.36 -3.47 -12.30
C LYS A 124 15.04 -2.74 -12.05
N ARG A 125 14.21 -3.23 -11.13
CA ARG A 125 12.93 -2.59 -10.80
C ARG A 125 13.15 -1.28 -10.04
N PRO A 126 12.41 -0.20 -10.37
CA PRO A 126 12.61 1.10 -9.73
C PRO A 126 12.11 1.12 -8.29
N VAL A 127 12.83 1.84 -7.44
CA VAL A 127 12.41 2.26 -6.10
C VAL A 127 12.73 3.74 -5.99
N VAL A 128 11.80 4.54 -5.46
CA VAL A 128 11.95 5.99 -5.31
C VAL A 128 11.90 6.38 -3.84
N LYS A 129 12.54 7.50 -3.50
CA LYS A 129 12.28 8.18 -2.23
C LYS A 129 11.16 9.18 -2.49
N ALA A 130 10.07 9.09 -1.73
CA ALA A 130 8.98 10.04 -1.85
C ALA A 130 9.40 11.37 -1.23
N PHE A 131 9.57 12.40 -2.06
CA PHE A 131 9.79 13.79 -1.65
C PHE A 131 8.79 14.66 -2.41
#